data_AF-A0A506PQ69-F1
#
_entry.id   AF-A0A506PQ69-F1
#
_cell.length_a   1.000
_cell.length_b   1.000
_cell.length_c   1.000
_cell.angle_alpha   90.00
_cell.angle_beta   90.00
_cell.angle_gamma   90.00
#
_symmetry.space_group_name_H-M   'P 1'
#
loop_
_entity.id
_entity.type
_entity.pdbx_description
1 polymer ?
#
loop_
_entity_poly.entity_id
_entity_poly.type
_entity_poly.pdbx_seq_one_letter_code
_entity_poly.pdbx_strand_id
1 'polypeptide(L)'
;MKNLIIICCLLMTVVFITSCERETDLNVDPIKQLQTIFDPNAKSTITPEQIKARGQQYVYSKSGGGGIIVLDFEGLGNLDYINEFYNGGTSSQGFSGTNYGVEFGNAVAGIDADEGGSGNFANEPSPSTAMSWLDANQAFMNVAAGFTTGFSFYYTSLQTGAVSVYDGLNGTGNLLGTANLTINWNINCTGDPTGDFCNWDQIAVPFEGTAKSVVFSGSVGNIGFDDVTFGSTTPGGGDDSDGDGCEDEDDEIIDSNMEATVTIDGCDSGVVNRVTPGSCGIMMSDVIDVLEAGTYKNHGQFVSAVADVVNGWFDAGLITLEEMDAIMSCAGQANIPN
;
A
#
# COMPACT_ATOMS: atom_id res chain seq x y z
N MET A 1 77.19 12.95 50.82
CA MET A 1 76.39 13.52 51.92
C MET A 1 74.98 12.97 51.82
N LYS A 2 74.54 12.25 52.89
CA LYS A 2 73.16 11.81 53.25
C LYS A 2 72.46 10.85 52.25
N ASN A 3 72.56 9.52 52.42
CA ASN A 3 71.72 8.58 53.21
C ASN A 3 70.21 8.65 52.87
N LEU A 4 69.58 7.55 52.40
CA LEU A 4 68.68 6.65 53.18
C LEU A 4 67.95 5.55 52.33
N ILE A 5 68.23 4.26 52.62
CA ILE A 5 67.33 3.06 52.86
C ILE A 5 66.22 2.71 51.81
N ILE A 6 66.29 1.63 50.99
CA ILE A 6 66.03 0.15 51.15
C ILE A 6 64.57 -0.26 51.42
N ILE A 7 64.14 -1.37 50.75
CA ILE A 7 63.04 -2.38 51.02
C ILE A 7 62.00 -2.39 49.86
N CYS A 8 61.55 -3.48 49.19
CA CYS A 8 61.65 -4.95 49.31
C CYS A 8 61.23 -5.65 47.99
N CYS A 9 61.74 -6.88 47.74
CA CYS A 9 61.06 -8.15 47.32
C CYS A 9 59.88 -8.15 46.30
N LEU A 10 59.66 -9.13 45.41
CA LEU A 10 60.17 -10.49 45.19
C LEU A 10 59.71 -10.99 43.80
N LEU A 11 60.44 -11.96 43.26
CA LEU A 11 60.17 -12.82 42.10
C LEU A 11 58.72 -13.32 41.96
N MET A 12 58.26 -13.54 40.72
CA MET A 12 57.80 -14.88 40.35
C MET A 12 57.84 -15.15 38.83
N THR A 13 58.64 -16.16 38.49
CA THR A 13 58.72 -16.88 37.22
C THR A 13 57.42 -17.63 36.95
N VAL A 14 56.89 -17.61 35.71
CA VAL A 14 55.87 -18.57 35.29
C VAL A 14 56.40 -19.37 34.10
N VAL A 15 56.44 -20.68 34.35
CA VAL A 15 56.84 -21.78 33.49
C VAL A 15 55.68 -22.11 32.55
N PHE A 16 55.97 -22.23 31.26
CA PHE A 16 55.11 -22.92 30.28
C PHE A 16 55.17 -24.44 30.55
N ILE A 17 54.01 -25.11 30.60
CA ILE A 17 53.69 -26.42 29.98
C ILE A 17 52.30 -26.91 30.47
N THR A 18 51.61 -27.64 29.58
CA THR A 18 50.29 -28.34 29.71
C THR A 18 49.06 -27.47 29.44
N SER A 19 48.00 -27.91 28.77
CA SER A 19 47.62 -29.23 28.24
C SER A 19 46.60 -29.02 27.11
N CYS A 20 46.42 -30.06 26.28
CA CYS A 20 45.29 -30.23 25.38
C CYS A 20 44.05 -30.62 26.19
N GLU A 21 42.93 -29.90 26.05
CA GLU A 21 41.55 -30.38 26.19
C GLU A 21 40.61 -29.56 25.29
N ARG A 22 39.47 -30.17 24.98
CA ARG A 22 38.51 -29.90 23.91
C ARG A 22 37.24 -29.31 24.52
N GLU A 23 36.73 -28.18 24.02
CA GLU A 23 35.33 -27.93 23.59
C GLU A 23 35.05 -26.44 23.36
N THR A 24 34.11 -26.23 22.43
CA THR A 24 33.47 -25.04 21.86
C THR A 24 33.55 -23.70 22.58
N ASP A 25 33.88 -22.65 21.82
CA ASP A 25 33.19 -21.36 21.91
C ASP A 25 33.23 -20.60 20.58
N LEU A 26 32.05 -20.14 20.16
CA LEU A 26 31.81 -19.22 19.06
C LEU A 26 32.55 -17.91 19.33
N ASN A 27 33.63 -17.64 18.58
CA ASN A 27 34.28 -16.33 18.63
C ASN A 27 33.91 -15.53 17.37
N VAL A 28 32.92 -14.66 17.54
CA VAL A 28 32.55 -13.60 16.60
C VAL A 28 33.61 -12.51 16.74
N ASP A 29 34.35 -12.24 15.67
CA ASP A 29 35.28 -11.11 15.62
C ASP A 29 34.53 -9.77 15.77
N PRO A 30 35.11 -8.77 16.46
CA PRO A 30 34.44 -7.52 16.78
C PRO A 30 34.26 -6.67 15.52
N ILE A 31 33.05 -6.12 15.35
CA ILE A 31 32.69 -5.16 14.30
C ILE A 31 33.71 -4.03 14.28
N LYS A 32 34.54 -4.02 13.23
CA LYS A 32 35.32 -2.85 12.84
C LYS A 32 34.32 -1.87 12.21
N GLN A 33 33.99 -0.79 12.92
CA GLN A 33 33.20 0.32 12.37
C GLN A 33 33.75 0.70 10.98
N LEU A 34 32.94 0.48 9.94
CA LEU A 34 33.23 0.98 8.60
C LEU A 34 32.86 2.47 8.60
N GLN A 35 33.87 3.33 8.57
CA GLN A 35 33.67 4.75 8.26
C GLN A 35 33.19 4.86 6.81
N THR A 36 32.01 5.46 6.61
CA THR A 36 31.51 5.82 5.29
C THR A 36 32.43 6.87 4.67
N ILE A 37 33.14 6.49 3.60
CA ILE A 37 33.92 7.41 2.77
C ILE A 37 32.95 8.02 1.76
N PHE A 38 32.78 9.33 1.80
CA PHE A 38 32.06 10.08 0.76
C PHE A 38 32.84 10.01 -0.56
N ASP A 39 32.34 9.27 -1.54
CA ASP A 39 32.81 9.31 -2.93
C ASP A 39 31.90 10.22 -3.75
N PRO A 40 32.35 11.42 -4.15
CA PRO A 40 31.55 12.36 -4.94
C PRO A 40 31.26 11.88 -6.38
N ASN A 41 31.73 10.69 -6.76
CA ASN A 41 31.45 10.06 -8.06
C ASN A 41 30.57 8.80 -7.97
N ALA A 42 30.07 8.46 -6.79
CA ALA A 42 29.09 7.40 -6.65
C ALA A 42 27.81 7.77 -7.42
N LYS A 43 27.52 7.06 -8.51
CA LYS A 43 26.23 7.13 -9.21
C LYS A 43 25.29 6.11 -8.58
N SER A 44 24.03 6.51 -8.38
CA SER A 44 22.96 5.63 -7.88
C SER A 44 22.95 4.29 -8.60
N THR A 45 22.92 3.20 -7.83
CA THR A 45 23.10 1.81 -8.27
C THR A 45 21.83 1.15 -8.82
N ILE A 46 20.77 1.90 -9.06
CA ILE A 46 19.55 1.40 -9.70
C ILE A 46 19.58 1.73 -11.20
N THR A 47 19.49 0.71 -12.06
CA THR A 47 19.46 0.91 -13.52
C THR A 47 18.08 1.43 -13.96
N PRO A 48 17.96 2.11 -15.12
CA PRO A 48 16.67 2.47 -15.70
C PRO A 48 15.69 1.29 -15.83
N GLU A 49 16.19 0.07 -16.01
CA GLU A 49 15.38 -1.16 -16.01
C GLU A 49 14.90 -1.57 -14.62
N GLN A 50 15.67 -1.33 -13.55
CA GLN A 50 15.26 -1.55 -12.16
C GLN A 50 14.29 -0.48 -11.68
N ILE A 51 14.50 0.78 -12.08
CA ILE A 51 13.56 1.90 -11.93
C ILE A 51 12.23 1.57 -12.61
N LYS A 52 12.28 1.10 -13.86
CA LYS A 52 11.09 0.68 -14.61
C LYS A 52 10.39 -0.54 -14.01
N ALA A 53 11.13 -1.46 -13.37
CA ALA A 53 10.55 -2.61 -12.69
C ALA A 53 9.93 -2.27 -11.32
N ARG A 54 10.37 -1.19 -10.67
CA ARG A 54 9.84 -0.71 -9.38
C ARG A 54 8.65 0.25 -9.57
N GLY A 55 8.76 1.28 -10.41
CA GLY A 55 7.65 2.21 -10.75
C GLY A 55 6.57 1.62 -11.67
N GLN A 56 6.43 0.30 -11.69
CA GLN A 56 5.39 -0.45 -12.41
C GLN A 56 4.46 -1.21 -11.44
N GLN A 57 4.60 -1.04 -10.13
CA GLN A 57 3.96 -1.98 -9.20
C GLN A 57 2.44 -1.99 -9.27
N TYR A 58 1.75 -0.90 -9.63
CA TYR A 58 0.29 -0.95 -9.78
C TYR A 58 -0.22 -0.02 -10.89
N VAL A 59 -0.55 -0.59 -12.05
CA VAL A 59 -1.35 0.11 -13.08
C VAL A 59 -2.71 -0.59 -13.20
N TYR A 60 -3.69 -0.13 -12.43
CA TYR A 60 -5.07 -0.57 -12.51
C TYR A 60 -5.78 0.08 -13.72
N SER A 61 -5.44 -0.41 -14.91
CA SER A 61 -6.02 0.09 -16.16
C SER A 61 -7.41 -0.51 -16.40
N LYS A 62 -8.47 0.15 -15.93
CA LYS A 62 -9.79 -0.03 -16.57
C LYS A 62 -9.75 0.57 -17.97
N SER A 63 -9.96 -0.24 -19.01
CA SER A 63 -10.02 0.25 -20.38
C SER A 63 -11.27 1.12 -20.58
N GLY A 64 -11.08 2.39 -20.97
CA GLY A 64 -12.15 3.24 -21.49
C GLY A 64 -12.89 4.09 -20.45
N GLY A 65 -12.20 5.09 -19.90
CA GLY A 65 -12.78 6.18 -19.11
C GLY A 65 -12.24 6.24 -17.68
N GLY A 66 -11.23 7.08 -17.43
CA GLY A 66 -10.74 7.44 -16.09
C GLY A 66 -10.35 6.26 -15.20
N GLY A 67 -9.25 5.57 -15.53
CA GLY A 67 -8.70 4.52 -14.66
C GLY A 67 -8.16 5.08 -13.35
N ILE A 68 -8.09 4.24 -12.33
CA ILE A 68 -7.42 4.55 -11.06
C ILE A 68 -5.92 4.61 -11.35
N ILE A 69 -5.27 5.68 -10.93
CA ILE A 69 -3.83 5.85 -11.06
C ILE A 69 -3.26 6.11 -9.67
N VAL A 70 -2.29 5.30 -9.30
CA VAL A 70 -1.50 5.41 -8.07
C VAL A 70 -0.11 5.90 -8.44
N LEU A 71 0.37 6.90 -7.72
CA LEU A 71 1.71 7.44 -7.84
C LEU A 71 2.45 7.15 -6.53
N ASP A 72 3.24 6.08 -6.55
CA ASP A 72 4.13 5.58 -5.49
C ASP A 72 5.49 6.30 -5.44
N PHE A 73 5.72 7.24 -6.37
CA PHE A 73 6.97 7.99 -6.54
C PHE A 73 8.23 7.16 -6.84
N GLU A 74 8.08 5.85 -7.03
CA GLU A 74 9.21 4.98 -7.30
C GLU A 74 9.82 5.24 -8.67
N GLY A 75 11.15 5.10 -8.71
CA GLY A 75 11.93 5.35 -9.93
C GLY A 75 12.43 6.78 -10.12
N LEU A 76 12.07 7.69 -9.21
CA LEU A 76 12.66 9.04 -9.11
C LEU A 76 14.00 9.00 -8.33
N GLY A 77 14.82 10.03 -8.52
CA GLY A 77 16.05 10.19 -7.75
C GLY A 77 15.82 10.83 -6.37
N ASN A 78 16.81 10.71 -5.48
CA ASN A 78 16.80 11.44 -4.22
C ASN A 78 16.95 12.95 -4.45
N LEU A 79 16.08 13.76 -3.85
CA LEU A 79 15.96 15.22 -4.07
C LEU A 79 15.72 15.58 -5.55
N ASP A 80 14.92 14.77 -6.23
CA ASP A 80 14.58 14.96 -7.64
C ASP A 80 13.23 15.64 -7.81
N TYR A 81 13.21 16.80 -8.47
CA TYR A 81 11.96 17.45 -8.84
C TYR A 81 11.22 16.62 -9.86
N ILE A 82 9.98 16.25 -9.52
CA ILE A 82 9.17 15.28 -10.28
C ILE A 82 8.87 15.79 -11.69
N ASN A 83 8.52 17.08 -11.81
CA ASN A 83 8.31 17.78 -13.08
C ASN A 83 7.46 16.97 -14.08
N GLU A 84 8.07 16.54 -15.19
CA GLU A 84 7.41 15.85 -16.30
C GLU A 84 7.59 14.32 -16.27
N PHE A 85 8.09 13.76 -15.15
CA PHE A 85 8.38 12.32 -15.02
C PHE A 85 7.17 11.46 -15.38
N TYR A 86 5.96 11.86 -14.97
CA TYR A 86 4.69 11.20 -15.27
C TYR A 86 3.92 11.80 -16.47
N ASN A 87 4.53 12.72 -17.23
CA ASN A 87 3.90 13.42 -18.37
C ASN A 87 4.64 13.18 -19.70
N GLY A 88 5.47 12.13 -19.76
CA GLY A 88 6.24 11.78 -20.96
C GLY A 88 7.50 12.62 -21.19
N GLY A 89 7.89 13.44 -20.21
CA GLY A 89 9.17 14.15 -20.17
C GLY A 89 10.14 13.52 -19.17
N THR A 90 10.91 14.36 -18.48
CA THR A 90 11.86 13.92 -17.46
C THR A 90 11.66 14.68 -16.14
N SER A 91 12.10 14.06 -15.04
CA SER A 91 12.40 14.73 -13.78
C SER A 91 13.59 15.69 -13.92
N SER A 92 13.93 16.43 -12.86
CA SER A 92 15.09 17.34 -12.87
C SER A 92 16.45 16.65 -13.02
N GLN A 93 16.55 15.40 -12.57
CA GLN A 93 17.76 14.59 -12.70
C GLN A 93 17.80 13.77 -14.00
N GLY A 94 16.78 13.91 -14.86
CA GLY A 94 16.75 13.30 -16.18
C GLY A 94 16.15 11.89 -16.22
N PHE A 95 15.46 11.45 -15.16
CA PHE A 95 14.73 10.18 -15.16
C PHE A 95 13.36 10.36 -15.83
N SER A 96 12.81 9.29 -16.40
CA SER A 96 11.48 9.28 -17.04
C SER A 96 10.68 8.11 -16.53
N GLY A 97 9.39 8.36 -16.26
CA GLY A 97 8.43 7.35 -15.87
C GLY A 97 7.41 7.03 -16.97
N THR A 98 6.39 6.27 -16.58
CA THR A 98 5.21 6.04 -17.42
C THR A 98 4.46 7.36 -17.64
N ASN A 99 4.01 7.61 -18.87
CA ASN A 99 3.24 8.80 -19.18
C ASN A 99 1.75 8.60 -18.82
N TYR A 100 1.36 9.17 -17.68
CA TYR A 100 -0.03 9.25 -17.21
C TYR A 100 -0.69 10.60 -17.54
N GLY A 101 0.03 11.53 -18.17
CA GLY A 101 -0.45 12.89 -18.40
C GLY A 101 -0.46 13.75 -17.13
N VAL A 102 0.40 13.42 -16.16
CA VAL A 102 0.48 14.08 -14.85
C VAL A 102 1.74 14.93 -14.75
N GLU A 103 1.56 16.24 -14.61
CA GLU A 103 2.64 17.22 -14.44
C GLU A 103 2.69 17.69 -12.99
N PHE A 104 3.89 17.74 -12.41
CA PHE A 104 4.10 18.28 -11.06
C PHE A 104 4.85 19.62 -11.09
N GLY A 105 4.43 20.53 -10.20
CA GLY A 105 5.12 21.80 -9.93
C GLY A 105 5.58 21.89 -8.49
N ASN A 106 6.86 22.24 -8.27
CA ASN A 106 7.52 22.38 -6.95
C ASN A 106 7.55 21.11 -6.08
N ALA A 107 7.12 19.97 -6.61
CA ALA A 107 7.18 18.69 -5.91
C ALA A 107 8.55 18.04 -6.09
N VAL A 108 9.10 17.50 -5.00
CA VAL A 108 10.38 16.79 -4.98
C VAL A 108 10.17 15.40 -4.39
N ALA A 109 10.81 14.40 -4.99
CA ALA A 109 10.94 13.07 -4.41
C ALA A 109 12.16 13.00 -3.50
N GLY A 110 11.98 12.42 -2.31
CA GLY A 110 13.07 11.99 -1.44
C GLY A 110 13.11 10.46 -1.44
N ILE A 111 14.31 9.89 -1.37
CA ILE A 111 14.48 8.45 -1.06
C ILE A 111 14.82 8.35 0.42
N ASP A 112 14.33 7.34 1.13
CA ASP A 112 14.69 7.07 2.53
C ASP A 112 16.22 7.09 2.73
N ALA A 113 16.66 7.66 3.85
CA ALA A 113 18.06 7.75 4.22
C ALA A 113 18.72 6.38 4.40
N ASP A 114 18.00 5.38 4.89
CA ASP A 114 18.53 4.03 5.07
C ASP A 114 18.74 3.28 3.74
N GLU A 115 17.98 3.63 2.71
CA GLU A 115 18.11 3.20 1.31
C GLU A 115 19.07 4.10 0.51
N GLY A 116 19.82 4.97 1.19
CA GLY A 116 20.90 5.77 0.63
C GLY A 116 20.49 7.15 0.09
N GLY A 117 19.26 7.57 0.39
CA GLY A 117 18.74 8.89 0.09
C GLY A 117 18.95 9.92 1.20
N SER A 118 18.01 10.86 1.30
CA SER A 118 18.02 11.94 2.30
C SER A 118 16.65 12.19 2.93
N GLY A 119 15.68 11.32 2.65
CA GLY A 119 14.40 11.26 3.32
C GLY A 119 14.60 11.08 4.81
N ASN A 120 13.77 11.75 5.60
CA ASN A 120 13.71 11.58 7.05
C ASN A 120 12.37 10.97 7.44
N PHE A 121 11.86 10.08 6.60
CA PHE A 121 10.65 9.32 6.80
C PHE A 121 11.00 7.85 6.95
N ALA A 122 10.01 7.06 7.32
CA ALA A 122 10.11 5.61 7.41
C ALA A 122 8.70 5.00 7.38
N ASN A 123 8.60 3.68 7.22
CA ASN A 123 7.33 2.96 7.10
C ASN A 123 6.44 3.54 5.99
N GLU A 124 7.05 3.98 4.90
CA GLU A 124 6.33 4.48 3.74
C GLU A 124 5.38 3.39 3.23
N PRO A 125 4.15 3.76 2.88
CA PRO A 125 3.18 2.85 2.25
C PRO A 125 3.78 2.06 1.09
N SER A 126 4.50 2.75 0.21
CA SER A 126 5.30 2.18 -0.88
C SER A 126 6.78 2.57 -0.69
N PRO A 127 7.63 1.65 -0.17
CA PRO A 127 9.05 1.97 0.00
C PRO A 127 9.75 2.06 -1.37
N SER A 128 10.68 2.99 -1.56
CA SER A 128 11.42 3.77 -0.56
C SER A 128 11.39 5.28 -0.83
N THR A 129 10.42 5.75 -1.61
CA THR A 129 10.39 7.12 -2.13
C THR A 129 9.08 7.80 -1.78
N ALA A 130 9.17 9.00 -1.22
CA ALA A 130 7.99 9.81 -0.94
C ALA A 130 8.10 11.22 -1.52
N MET A 131 6.96 11.84 -1.79
CA MET A 131 6.86 13.20 -2.29
C MET A 131 6.79 14.23 -1.16
N SER A 132 7.49 15.36 -1.36
CA SER A 132 7.38 16.58 -0.54
C SER A 132 7.63 17.83 -1.39
N TRP A 133 7.91 18.97 -0.75
CA TRP A 133 8.38 20.20 -1.41
C TRP A 133 9.34 20.99 -0.53
N LEU A 134 10.38 21.57 -1.13
CA LEU A 134 11.47 22.24 -0.40
C LEU A 134 11.61 23.75 -0.71
N ASP A 135 11.09 24.21 -1.84
CA ASP A 135 11.38 25.58 -2.34
C ASP A 135 10.14 26.49 -2.46
N ALA A 136 8.96 26.02 -2.04
CA ALA A 136 7.70 26.78 -2.12
C ALA A 136 6.75 26.42 -0.97
N ASN A 137 5.77 27.28 -0.66
CA ASN A 137 4.75 26.96 0.36
C ASN A 137 3.66 25.99 -0.15
N GLN A 138 3.75 25.57 -1.41
CA GLN A 138 2.82 24.64 -2.03
C GLN A 138 3.44 23.93 -3.24
N ALA A 139 2.98 22.71 -3.46
CA ALA A 139 3.21 21.94 -4.67
C ALA A 139 1.90 21.75 -5.45
N PHE A 140 2.04 21.48 -6.74
CA PHE A 140 0.91 21.27 -7.64
C PHE A 140 1.05 19.93 -8.36
N MET A 141 -0.08 19.30 -8.61
CA MET A 141 -0.24 18.18 -9.54
C MET A 141 -1.33 18.57 -10.55
N ASN A 142 -1.00 18.50 -11.83
CA ASN A 142 -1.89 18.82 -12.95
C ASN A 142 -2.19 17.55 -13.74
N VAL A 143 -3.46 17.34 -14.08
CA VAL A 143 -3.93 16.27 -14.95
C VAL A 143 -4.77 16.91 -16.04
N ALA A 144 -4.17 17.20 -17.20
CA ALA A 144 -4.81 17.98 -18.25
C ALA A 144 -6.08 17.31 -18.82
N ALA A 145 -6.07 15.97 -18.88
CA ALA A 145 -7.23 15.15 -19.26
C ALA A 145 -8.35 15.18 -18.21
N GLY A 146 -8.00 15.52 -16.97
CA GLY A 146 -8.86 15.49 -15.80
C GLY A 146 -9.12 14.08 -15.25
N PHE A 147 -9.69 14.04 -14.06
CA PHE A 147 -10.08 12.83 -13.34
C PHE A 147 -11.38 13.06 -12.55
N THR A 148 -12.04 11.97 -12.18
CA THR A 148 -13.34 11.95 -11.48
C THR A 148 -13.27 11.03 -10.26
N THR A 149 -14.41 10.76 -9.62
CA THR A 149 -14.57 9.84 -8.47
C THR A 149 -14.00 10.39 -7.17
N GLY A 150 -12.69 10.63 -7.12
CA GLY A 150 -12.02 11.03 -5.89
C GLY A 150 -10.53 11.24 -6.07
N PHE A 151 -9.95 11.75 -5.00
CA PHE A 151 -8.51 11.85 -4.78
C PHE A 151 -8.20 11.30 -3.40
N SER A 152 -7.17 10.49 -3.27
CA SER A 152 -6.77 9.85 -2.02
C SER A 152 -5.25 9.72 -1.94
N PHE A 153 -4.72 9.64 -0.72
CA PHE A 153 -3.28 9.57 -0.47
C PHE A 153 -3.00 9.15 0.96
N TYR A 154 -1.78 8.66 1.21
CA TYR A 154 -1.20 8.61 2.54
C TYR A 154 -0.39 9.88 2.80
N TYR A 155 -0.37 10.32 4.06
CA TYR A 155 0.45 11.47 4.46
C TYR A 155 1.05 11.32 5.85
N THR A 156 2.22 11.92 6.01
CA THR A 156 2.92 12.10 7.28
C THR A 156 3.29 13.57 7.46
N SER A 157 3.06 14.14 8.64
CA SER A 157 3.14 15.59 8.81
C SER A 157 3.54 16.07 10.20
N LEU A 158 4.52 16.98 10.21
CA LEU A 158 5.01 17.68 11.41
C LEU A 158 4.23 18.98 11.68
N GLN A 159 3.45 19.46 10.71
CA GLN A 159 2.68 20.71 10.79
C GLN A 159 1.29 20.52 10.20
N THR A 160 0.36 21.45 10.44
CA THR A 160 -0.92 21.45 9.73
C THR A 160 -0.72 21.83 8.26
N GLY A 161 -1.53 21.24 7.38
CA GLY A 161 -1.53 21.49 5.94
C GLY A 161 -2.91 21.27 5.32
N ALA A 162 -3.00 21.35 4.01
CA ALA A 162 -4.22 21.00 3.29
C ALA A 162 -3.92 20.53 1.86
N VAL A 163 -4.79 19.64 1.37
CA VAL A 163 -4.83 19.21 -0.03
C VAL A 163 -6.15 19.68 -0.63
N SER A 164 -6.08 20.41 -1.74
CA SER A 164 -7.25 21.02 -2.39
C SER A 164 -7.35 20.63 -3.85
N VAL A 165 -8.53 20.20 -4.28
CA VAL A 165 -8.82 19.67 -5.62
C VAL A 165 -9.63 20.70 -6.42
N TYR A 166 -9.22 20.99 -7.66
CA TYR A 166 -9.80 22.03 -8.50
C TYR A 166 -10.17 21.54 -9.90
N ASP A 167 -11.18 22.16 -10.52
CA ASP A 167 -11.60 21.87 -11.91
C ASP A 167 -10.78 22.60 -13.00
N GLY A 168 -9.93 23.54 -12.61
CA GLY A 168 -8.93 24.17 -13.46
C GLY A 168 -7.52 23.64 -13.19
N LEU A 169 -6.58 23.96 -14.07
CA LEU A 169 -5.15 23.64 -13.88
C LEU A 169 -4.51 24.62 -12.88
N ASN A 170 -3.41 24.21 -12.25
CA ASN A 170 -2.60 25.06 -11.36
C ASN A 170 -3.39 25.65 -10.18
N GLY A 171 -4.34 24.90 -9.61
CA GLY A 171 -5.17 25.37 -8.51
C GLY A 171 -6.13 26.51 -8.89
N THR A 172 -6.49 26.63 -10.18
CA THR A 172 -7.45 27.62 -10.67
C THR A 172 -8.82 26.98 -10.88
N GLY A 173 -9.84 27.81 -11.16
CA GLY A 173 -11.21 27.32 -11.35
C GLY A 173 -11.99 27.20 -10.05
N ASN A 174 -12.97 26.32 -10.01
CA ASN A 174 -13.75 26.03 -8.83
C ASN A 174 -13.04 25.01 -7.96
N LEU A 175 -13.08 25.24 -6.64
CA LEU A 175 -12.67 24.26 -5.64
C LEU A 175 -13.74 23.16 -5.56
N LEU A 176 -13.34 21.92 -5.83
CA LEU A 176 -14.20 20.75 -5.81
C LEU A 176 -14.21 20.04 -4.45
N GLY A 177 -13.07 20.04 -3.76
CA GLY A 177 -12.92 19.44 -2.45
C GLY A 177 -11.62 19.83 -1.74
N THR A 178 -11.61 19.71 -0.41
CA THR A 178 -10.42 19.97 0.41
C THR A 178 -10.34 18.97 1.55
N ALA A 179 -9.15 18.44 1.80
CA ALA A 179 -8.80 17.80 3.06
C ALA A 179 -7.85 18.69 3.87
N ASN A 180 -8.11 18.80 5.17
CA ASN A 180 -7.20 19.44 6.12
C ASN A 180 -6.35 18.36 6.79
N LEU A 181 -5.04 18.59 6.84
CA LEU A 181 -4.07 17.67 7.42
C LEU A 181 -3.72 18.09 8.85
N THR A 182 -3.71 17.12 9.74
CA THR A 182 -3.30 17.30 11.14
C THR A 182 -1.89 16.77 11.36
N ILE A 183 -1.25 17.20 12.45
CA ILE A 183 0.08 16.69 12.81
C ILE A 183 -0.05 15.22 13.20
N ASN A 184 0.68 14.35 12.50
CA ASN A 184 0.63 12.90 12.71
C ASN A 184 1.99 12.19 12.59
N TRP A 185 3.09 12.90 12.28
CA TRP A 185 4.37 12.30 11.87
C TRP A 185 4.98 11.22 12.78
N ASN A 186 4.74 11.26 14.10
CA ASN A 186 5.40 10.39 15.07
C ASN A 186 4.44 9.57 15.96
N ILE A 187 3.19 9.38 15.54
CA ILE A 187 2.19 8.67 16.36
C ILE A 187 2.47 7.17 16.34
N ASN A 188 2.78 6.59 17.51
CA ASN A 188 2.94 5.14 17.72
C ASN A 188 3.92 4.43 16.77
N CYS A 189 4.83 5.14 16.14
CA CYS A 189 5.72 4.58 15.13
C CYS A 189 7.16 4.48 15.60
N THR A 190 7.88 3.52 15.01
CA THR A 190 9.33 3.35 15.10
C THR A 190 9.86 3.63 13.70
N GLY A 191 10.76 4.59 13.52
CA GLY A 191 11.20 5.03 12.20
C GLY A 191 12.25 4.13 11.58
N ASP A 192 11.85 3.18 10.75
CA ASP A 192 12.62 2.01 10.34
C ASP A 192 13.73 2.26 9.29
N PRO A 193 14.96 1.74 9.49
CA PRO A 193 15.70 1.73 10.74
C PRO A 193 16.05 3.16 11.21
N THR A 194 15.81 4.17 10.38
CA THR A 194 15.86 5.60 10.74
C THR A 194 14.71 6.36 10.08
N GLY A 195 14.11 7.33 10.76
CA GLY A 195 13.14 8.24 10.15
C GLY A 195 12.26 8.91 11.19
N ASP A 196 12.18 10.24 11.15
CA ASP A 196 11.30 10.97 12.07
C ASP A 196 9.83 10.83 11.65
N PHE A 197 9.55 10.98 10.35
CA PHE A 197 8.21 10.92 9.77
C PHE A 197 7.80 9.45 9.52
N CYS A 198 7.31 8.79 10.55
CA CYS A 198 7.13 7.34 10.55
C CYS A 198 5.68 6.85 10.67
N ASN A 199 4.71 7.76 10.80
CA ASN A 199 3.29 7.44 10.80
C ASN A 199 2.59 8.11 9.62
N TRP A 200 1.87 7.31 8.85
CA TRP A 200 1.20 7.66 7.61
C TRP A 200 -0.30 7.43 7.76
N ASP A 201 -1.07 8.51 7.85
CA ASP A 201 -2.53 8.41 7.86
C ASP A 201 -3.06 8.47 6.43
N GLN A 202 -4.13 7.75 6.15
CA GLN A 202 -4.86 7.83 4.89
C GLN A 202 -5.88 8.97 4.90
N ILE A 203 -6.03 9.63 3.75
CA ILE A 203 -7.05 10.66 3.52
C ILE A 203 -7.73 10.43 2.17
N ALA A 204 -9.04 10.66 2.16
CA ALA A 204 -9.87 10.70 0.98
C ALA A 204 -10.48 12.10 0.78
N VAL A 205 -10.54 12.56 -0.47
CA VAL A 205 -11.19 13.80 -0.91
C VAL A 205 -12.23 13.43 -1.97
N PRO A 206 -13.46 13.06 -1.57
CA PRO A 206 -14.55 12.83 -2.52
C PRO A 206 -14.96 14.17 -3.15
N PHE A 207 -15.26 14.15 -4.44
CA PHE A 207 -15.77 15.33 -5.15
C PHE A 207 -16.65 14.95 -6.33
N GLU A 208 -17.48 15.91 -6.76
CA GLU A 208 -18.30 15.79 -7.96
C GLU A 208 -17.68 16.59 -9.12
N GLY A 209 -17.91 16.14 -10.35
CA GLY A 209 -17.38 16.76 -11.57
C GLY A 209 -16.00 16.25 -11.97
N THR A 210 -15.29 17.03 -12.79
CA THR A 210 -13.97 16.66 -13.33
C THR A 210 -12.89 17.56 -12.76
N ALA A 211 -12.04 17.00 -11.91
CA ALA A 211 -10.86 17.66 -11.38
C ALA A 211 -9.75 17.71 -12.44
N LYS A 212 -8.93 18.75 -12.40
CA LYS A 212 -7.76 18.93 -13.27
C LYS A 212 -6.48 19.28 -12.53
N SER A 213 -6.58 19.74 -11.29
CA SER A 213 -5.38 19.92 -10.47
C SER A 213 -5.63 19.69 -9.00
N VAL A 214 -4.54 19.37 -8.31
CA VAL A 214 -4.46 19.25 -6.86
C VAL A 214 -3.36 20.19 -6.37
N VAL A 215 -3.65 20.92 -5.30
CA VAL A 215 -2.71 21.79 -4.59
C VAL A 215 -2.42 21.19 -3.23
N PHE A 216 -1.15 20.87 -2.99
CA PHE A 216 -0.64 20.48 -1.69
C PHE A 216 -0.07 21.71 -1.01
N SER A 217 -0.58 22.06 0.17
CA SER A 217 -0.24 23.30 0.87
C SER A 217 0.19 23.03 2.30
N GLY A 218 1.18 23.77 2.76
CA GLY A 218 1.73 23.63 4.10
C GLY A 218 3.14 24.19 4.23
N SER A 219 3.74 23.99 5.39
CA SER A 219 5.12 24.40 5.62
C SER A 219 6.09 23.55 4.79
N VAL A 220 7.04 24.21 4.16
CA VAL A 220 8.15 23.62 3.39
C VAL A 220 8.79 22.45 4.13
N GLY A 221 8.92 21.29 3.49
CA GLY A 221 9.63 20.11 4.02
C GLY A 221 9.06 19.52 5.30
N ASN A 222 7.80 19.82 5.65
CA ASN A 222 7.15 19.32 6.87
C ASN A 222 6.02 18.33 6.60
N ILE A 223 5.78 17.96 5.34
CA ILE A 223 4.73 17.02 4.95
C ILE A 223 5.28 16.09 3.87
N GLY A 224 5.13 14.79 4.09
CA GLY A 224 5.38 13.74 3.11
C GLY A 224 4.07 13.16 2.60
N PHE A 225 4.04 12.78 1.33
CA PHE A 225 2.91 12.13 0.67
C PHE A 225 3.40 10.89 -0.05
N ASP A 226 2.58 9.85 -0.01
CA ASP A 226 2.83 8.60 -0.72
C ASP A 226 1.52 7.96 -1.18
N ASP A 227 1.60 7.03 -2.14
CA ASP A 227 0.50 6.45 -2.92
C ASP A 227 -0.57 7.48 -3.30
N VAL A 228 -0.13 8.57 -3.94
CA VAL A 228 -1.05 9.61 -4.41
C VAL A 228 -1.94 9.00 -5.49
N THR A 229 -3.22 8.87 -5.17
CA THR A 229 -4.18 8.12 -5.95
C THR A 229 -5.28 9.03 -6.48
N PHE A 230 -5.59 8.92 -7.76
CA PHE A 230 -6.68 9.68 -8.39
C PHE A 230 -7.54 8.78 -9.26
N GLY A 231 -8.85 9.06 -9.26
CA GLY A 231 -9.85 8.10 -9.77
C GLY A 231 -10.43 7.19 -8.67
N SER A 232 -9.93 7.27 -7.44
CA SER A 232 -10.41 6.52 -6.27
C SER A 232 -10.47 7.41 -5.02
N THR A 233 -11.27 7.01 -4.04
CA THR A 233 -11.25 7.54 -2.67
C THR A 233 -10.43 6.69 -1.70
N THR A 234 -9.85 5.59 -2.17
CA THR A 234 -9.00 4.68 -1.41
C THR A 234 -7.56 4.84 -1.89
N PRO A 235 -6.58 5.23 -1.04
CA PRO A 235 -5.17 5.27 -1.44
C PRO A 235 -4.64 3.88 -1.80
N GLY A 236 -3.62 3.78 -2.67
CA GLY A 236 -3.06 2.49 -3.11
C GLY A 236 -3.90 1.79 -4.18
N GLY A 237 -5.13 2.25 -4.39
CA GLY A 237 -5.96 1.83 -5.51
C GLY A 237 -6.47 0.40 -5.41
N GLY A 238 -6.65 -0.16 -4.20
CA GLY A 238 -7.30 -1.45 -4.00
C GLY A 238 -8.54 -1.55 -4.90
N ASP A 239 -8.43 -2.38 -5.93
CA ASP A 239 -9.55 -2.73 -6.79
C ASP A 239 -10.51 -3.51 -5.91
N ASP A 240 -11.78 -3.16 -5.94
CA ASP A 240 -12.89 -3.96 -5.43
C ASP A 240 -13.70 -4.25 -6.69
N SER A 241 -13.23 -5.25 -7.45
CA SER A 241 -13.59 -5.48 -8.86
C SER A 241 -15.10 -5.68 -9.03
N ASP A 242 -15.77 -6.24 -8.02
CA ASP A 242 -17.20 -6.53 -8.00
C ASP A 242 -18.00 -5.61 -7.06
N GLY A 243 -17.35 -4.80 -6.21
CA GLY A 243 -18.00 -3.89 -5.28
C GLY A 243 -18.57 -4.58 -4.04
N ASP A 244 -18.04 -5.75 -3.66
CA ASP A 244 -18.49 -6.53 -2.52
C ASP A 244 -17.93 -6.05 -1.17
N GLY A 245 -17.04 -5.07 -1.20
CA GLY A 245 -16.40 -4.47 -0.03
C GLY A 245 -15.13 -5.19 0.41
N CYS A 246 -14.58 -6.06 -0.44
CA CYS A 246 -13.25 -6.63 -0.34
C CYS A 246 -12.32 -6.06 -1.40
N GLU A 247 -11.04 -5.90 -1.07
CA GLU A 247 -10.04 -5.53 -2.07
C GLU A 247 -9.58 -6.80 -2.80
N ASP A 248 -9.41 -6.77 -4.13
CA ASP A 248 -9.02 -7.88 -5.01
C ASP A 248 -7.79 -8.67 -4.50
N GLU A 249 -6.90 -8.01 -3.77
CA GLU A 249 -5.72 -8.66 -3.17
C GLU A 249 -6.02 -9.47 -1.92
N ASP A 250 -7.09 -9.12 -1.22
CA ASP A 250 -7.66 -9.81 -0.05
C ASP A 250 -8.91 -10.65 -0.42
N ASP A 251 -9.36 -10.56 -1.67
CA ASP A 251 -10.55 -11.23 -2.19
C ASP A 251 -10.23 -12.59 -2.82
N GLU A 252 -10.85 -13.64 -2.28
CA GLU A 252 -10.71 -14.99 -2.82
C GLU A 252 -11.47 -15.15 -4.15
N ILE A 253 -12.48 -14.30 -4.41
CA ILE A 253 -13.36 -14.34 -5.57
C ILE A 253 -13.55 -12.93 -6.15
N ILE A 254 -12.51 -12.45 -6.86
CA ILE A 254 -12.42 -11.14 -7.54
C ILE A 254 -13.69 -10.69 -8.33
N ASP A 255 -14.52 -11.62 -8.79
CA ASP A 255 -15.76 -11.33 -9.53
C ASP A 255 -16.94 -12.10 -8.88
N SER A 256 -17.32 -11.71 -7.67
CA SER A 256 -18.45 -12.29 -6.93
C SER A 256 -19.78 -12.12 -7.68
N ASN A 257 -20.67 -13.07 -7.47
CA ASN A 257 -22.04 -13.06 -7.97
C ASN A 257 -22.88 -12.09 -7.12
N MET A 258 -23.02 -10.86 -7.60
CA MET A 258 -23.74 -9.75 -6.97
C MET A 258 -25.26 -9.75 -7.24
N GLU A 259 -25.85 -10.89 -7.63
CA GLU A 259 -27.31 -10.99 -7.79
C GLU A 259 -28.03 -10.63 -6.48
N ALA A 260 -29.23 -10.04 -6.59
CA ALA A 260 -29.97 -9.56 -5.42
C ALA A 260 -30.45 -10.70 -4.49
N THR A 261 -30.65 -11.89 -5.06
CA THR A 261 -31.14 -13.08 -4.35
C THR A 261 -30.34 -14.32 -4.77
N VAL A 262 -30.34 -15.34 -3.92
CA VAL A 262 -29.67 -16.62 -4.20
C VAL A 262 -30.47 -17.41 -5.24
N THR A 263 -29.84 -17.72 -6.37
CA THR A 263 -30.42 -18.53 -7.46
C THR A 263 -29.72 -19.91 -7.53
N ILE A 264 -30.45 -20.97 -7.88
CA ILE A 264 -29.90 -22.32 -8.10
C ILE A 264 -30.55 -22.92 -9.35
N ASP A 265 -29.77 -23.24 -10.39
CA ASP A 265 -30.21 -23.81 -11.67
C ASP A 265 -31.42 -23.06 -12.25
N GLY A 266 -31.37 -21.72 -12.18
CA GLY A 266 -32.42 -20.82 -12.64
C GLY A 266 -33.65 -20.70 -11.73
N CYS A 267 -33.67 -21.36 -10.56
CA CYS A 267 -34.66 -21.14 -9.51
C CYS A 267 -34.22 -20.01 -8.58
N ASP A 268 -34.98 -18.92 -8.52
CA ASP A 268 -34.79 -17.83 -7.55
C ASP A 268 -35.44 -18.17 -6.21
N SER A 269 -34.64 -18.25 -5.15
CA SER A 269 -35.11 -18.58 -3.80
C SER A 269 -35.85 -17.42 -3.12
N GLY A 270 -35.67 -16.19 -3.60
CA GLY A 270 -36.15 -14.97 -2.94
C GLY A 270 -35.36 -14.59 -1.68
N VAL A 271 -34.33 -15.35 -1.31
CA VAL A 271 -33.47 -15.06 -0.17
C VAL A 271 -32.40 -14.07 -0.59
N VAL A 272 -32.27 -12.96 0.16
CA VAL A 272 -31.28 -11.92 -0.11
C VAL A 272 -29.88 -12.53 -0.10
N ASN A 273 -29.11 -12.26 -1.15
CA ASN A 273 -27.72 -12.63 -1.26
C ASN A 273 -26.87 -11.77 -0.31
N ARG A 274 -26.03 -12.41 0.51
CA ARG A 274 -25.27 -11.75 1.58
C ARG A 274 -23.84 -12.25 1.58
N VAL A 275 -22.92 -11.40 2.03
CA VAL A 275 -21.52 -11.80 2.29
C VAL A 275 -21.48 -12.90 3.35
N THR A 276 -20.68 -13.92 3.09
CA THR A 276 -20.51 -15.05 3.99
C THR A 276 -19.57 -14.71 5.16
N PRO A 277 -19.76 -15.28 6.36
CA PRO A 277 -19.03 -14.84 7.54
C PRO A 277 -17.65 -15.49 7.57
N GLY A 278 -16.60 -14.69 7.78
CA GLY A 278 -15.24 -15.18 7.99
C GLY A 278 -14.36 -15.20 6.72
N SER A 279 -14.93 -14.82 5.58
CA SER A 279 -14.23 -14.44 4.35
C SER A 279 -14.55 -12.99 4.02
N CYS A 280 -13.58 -12.31 3.41
CA CYS A 280 -13.79 -11.01 2.81
C CYS A 280 -14.41 -11.24 1.42
N GLY A 281 -15.45 -10.49 1.06
CA GLY A 281 -16.05 -10.48 -0.27
C GLY A 281 -17.07 -11.58 -0.60
N ILE A 282 -16.70 -12.85 -0.41
CA ILE A 282 -17.48 -14.03 -0.87
C ILE A 282 -18.99 -13.95 -0.55
N MET A 283 -19.82 -13.84 -1.58
CA MET A 283 -21.28 -13.85 -1.47
C MET A 283 -21.85 -15.28 -1.37
N MET A 284 -23.07 -15.41 -0.84
CA MET A 284 -23.79 -16.70 -0.81
C MET A 284 -23.91 -17.30 -2.21
N SER A 285 -24.20 -16.48 -3.22
CA SER A 285 -24.34 -16.94 -4.60
C SER A 285 -23.03 -17.52 -5.16
N ASP A 286 -21.86 -17.04 -4.76
CA ASP A 286 -20.58 -17.63 -5.19
C ASP A 286 -20.40 -19.05 -4.67
N VAL A 287 -20.72 -19.25 -3.39
CA VAL A 287 -20.66 -20.58 -2.78
C VAL A 287 -21.61 -21.54 -3.48
N ILE A 288 -22.79 -21.05 -3.88
CA ILE A 288 -23.76 -21.83 -4.66
C ILE A 288 -23.24 -22.13 -6.07
N ASP A 289 -22.69 -21.16 -6.79
CA ASP A 289 -22.13 -21.34 -8.13
C ASP A 289 -21.02 -22.40 -8.15
N VAL A 290 -20.17 -22.41 -7.11
CA VAL A 290 -19.16 -23.46 -6.90
C VAL A 290 -19.79 -24.83 -6.73
N LEU A 291 -20.91 -24.93 -6.01
CA LEU A 291 -21.67 -26.18 -5.88
C LEU A 291 -22.32 -26.57 -7.21
N GLU A 292 -22.89 -25.64 -7.98
CA GLU A 292 -23.51 -25.95 -9.28
C GLU A 292 -22.50 -26.44 -10.32
N ALA A 293 -21.27 -25.89 -10.29
CA ALA A 293 -20.16 -26.34 -11.11
C ALA A 293 -19.55 -27.68 -10.63
N GLY A 294 -19.96 -28.18 -9.47
CA GLY A 294 -19.46 -29.40 -8.86
C GLY A 294 -19.76 -30.68 -9.64
N THR A 295 -18.97 -31.73 -9.38
CA THR A 295 -19.21 -33.07 -9.94
C THR A 295 -19.83 -34.00 -8.89
N TYR A 296 -21.04 -34.49 -9.17
CA TYR A 296 -21.81 -35.35 -8.28
C TYR A 296 -22.12 -36.71 -8.91
N LYS A 297 -22.29 -37.75 -8.09
CA LYS A 297 -22.67 -39.09 -8.56
C LYS A 297 -24.16 -39.21 -8.89
N ASN A 298 -24.97 -38.38 -8.25
CA ASN A 298 -26.42 -38.32 -8.41
C ASN A 298 -26.95 -37.02 -7.79
N HIS A 299 -28.21 -36.69 -8.10
CA HIS A 299 -28.85 -35.47 -7.63
C HIS A 299 -28.90 -35.34 -6.10
N GLY A 300 -29.14 -36.45 -5.39
CA GLY A 300 -29.14 -36.45 -3.93
C GLY A 300 -27.80 -36.02 -3.33
N GLN A 301 -26.68 -36.25 -4.01
CA GLN A 301 -25.37 -35.79 -3.55
C GLN A 301 -25.20 -34.27 -3.73
N PHE A 302 -25.72 -33.69 -4.81
CA PHE A 302 -25.76 -32.24 -5.00
C PHE A 302 -26.62 -31.58 -3.90
N VAL A 303 -27.85 -32.05 -3.71
CA VAL A 303 -28.76 -31.53 -2.68
C VAL A 303 -28.16 -31.64 -1.29
N SER A 304 -27.45 -32.73 -0.99
CA SER A 304 -26.74 -32.89 0.30
C SER A 304 -25.62 -31.86 0.47
N ALA A 305 -24.87 -31.53 -0.58
CA ALA A 305 -23.80 -30.54 -0.50
C ALA A 305 -24.35 -29.12 -0.27
N VAL A 306 -25.46 -28.77 -0.94
CA VAL A 306 -26.18 -27.51 -0.67
C VAL A 306 -26.68 -27.48 0.77
N ALA A 307 -27.26 -28.58 1.27
CA ALA A 307 -27.72 -28.67 2.65
C ALA A 307 -26.59 -28.43 3.66
N ASP A 308 -25.39 -28.97 3.43
CA ASP A 308 -24.26 -28.78 4.32
C ASP A 308 -23.87 -27.28 4.46
N VAL A 309 -23.83 -26.55 3.33
CA VAL A 309 -23.55 -25.11 3.32
C VAL A 309 -24.65 -24.30 4.01
N VAL A 310 -25.91 -24.53 3.63
CA VAL A 310 -27.05 -23.73 4.12
C VAL A 310 -27.28 -23.97 5.62
N ASN A 311 -27.07 -25.20 6.11
CA ASN A 311 -27.07 -25.47 7.57
C ASN A 311 -25.98 -24.66 8.29
N GLY A 312 -24.79 -24.54 7.70
CA GLY A 312 -23.73 -23.70 8.23
C GLY A 312 -24.13 -22.23 8.33
N TRP A 313 -24.78 -21.68 7.30
CA TRP A 313 -25.31 -20.30 7.33
C TRP A 313 -26.41 -20.11 8.36
N PHE A 314 -27.30 -21.09 8.53
CA PHE A 314 -28.34 -21.06 9.56
C PHE A 314 -27.72 -21.09 10.97
N ASP A 315 -26.76 -21.98 11.21
CA ASP A 315 -26.06 -22.09 12.50
C ASP A 315 -25.26 -20.82 12.84
N ALA A 316 -24.73 -20.13 11.82
CA ALA A 316 -24.07 -18.83 11.97
C ALA A 316 -25.05 -17.66 12.16
N GLY A 317 -26.36 -17.89 12.06
CA GLY A 317 -27.39 -16.85 12.18
C GLY A 317 -27.47 -15.90 10.98
N LEU A 318 -26.91 -16.30 9.83
CA LEU A 318 -26.88 -15.51 8.61
C LEU A 318 -28.19 -15.55 7.83
N ILE A 319 -28.92 -16.66 7.98
CA ILE A 319 -30.25 -16.89 7.40
C ILE A 319 -31.21 -17.43 8.45
N THR A 320 -32.50 -17.23 8.22
CA THR A 320 -33.59 -17.81 9.00
C THR A 320 -33.94 -19.23 8.53
N LEU A 321 -34.74 -19.95 9.32
CA LEU A 321 -35.25 -21.27 8.93
C LEU A 321 -36.11 -21.20 7.65
N GLU A 322 -36.89 -20.14 7.49
CA GLU A 322 -37.73 -19.92 6.30
C GLU A 322 -36.87 -19.69 5.04
N GLU A 323 -35.78 -18.92 5.16
CA GLU A 323 -34.82 -18.71 4.07
C GLU A 323 -34.07 -20.00 3.72
N MET A 324 -33.66 -20.79 4.72
CA MET A 324 -33.05 -22.10 4.51
C MET A 324 -33.98 -23.04 3.72
N ASP A 325 -35.25 -23.13 4.13
CA ASP A 325 -36.24 -23.96 3.43
C ASP A 325 -36.46 -23.49 1.98
N ALA A 326 -36.42 -22.18 1.72
CA ALA A 326 -36.55 -21.61 0.38
C ALA A 326 -35.37 -21.99 -0.53
N ILE A 327 -34.12 -21.84 -0.06
CA ILE A 327 -32.92 -22.24 -0.80
C ILE A 327 -32.94 -23.75 -1.08
N MET A 328 -33.27 -24.56 -0.07
CA MET A 328 -33.36 -26.02 -0.22
C MET A 328 -34.48 -26.45 -1.17
N SER A 329 -35.57 -25.67 -1.28
CA SER A 329 -36.63 -25.92 -2.26
C SER A 329 -36.12 -25.76 -3.70
N CYS A 330 -35.31 -24.74 -3.97
CA CYS A 330 -34.66 -24.56 -5.27
C CYS A 330 -33.64 -25.69 -5.55
N ALA A 331 -32.80 -26.03 -4.58
CA ALA A 331 -31.83 -27.12 -4.73
C ALA A 331 -32.49 -28.46 -5.07
N GLY A 332 -33.63 -28.77 -4.47
CA GLY A 332 -34.40 -29.99 -4.76
C GLY A 332 -35.12 -30.01 -6.11
N GLN A 333 -35.21 -28.87 -6.80
CA GLN A 333 -35.77 -28.75 -8.15
C GLN A 333 -34.68 -28.67 -9.24
N ALA A 334 -33.44 -28.43 -8.85
CA ALA A 334 -32.31 -28.33 -9.75
C ALA A 334 -32.06 -29.63 -10.52
N ASN A 335 -31.55 -29.49 -11.74
CA ASN A 335 -31.22 -30.56 -12.66
C ASN A 335 -29.70 -30.83 -12.65
N ILE A 336 -29.15 -31.16 -11.48
CA ILE A 336 -27.72 -31.39 -11.25
C ILE A 336 -27.52 -32.72 -10.51
N PRO A 337 -26.58 -33.61 -10.93
CA PRO A 337 -25.82 -33.54 -12.18
C PRO A 337 -26.71 -33.93 -13.37
N ASN A 338 -26.54 -33.23 -14.50
CA ASN A 338 -27.20 -33.51 -15.78
C ASN A 338 -26.77 -34.86 -16.40
#